data_AF-A0A845TPI3-F1
#
_entry.id   AF-A0A845TPI3-F1
#
_cell.length_a   1.000
_cell.length_b   1.000
_cell.length_c   1.000
_cell.angle_alpha   90.00
_cell.angle_beta   90.00
_cell.angle_gamma   90.00
#
_symmetry.space_group_name_H-M   'P 1'
#
loop_
_entity.id
_entity.type
_entity.pdbx_description
1 polymer ?
#
loop_
_entity_poly.entity_id
_entity_poly.type
_entity_poly.pdbx_seq_one_letter_code
_entity_poly.pdbx_strand_id
1 'polypeptide(L)'
;MTSTPRDNGTAVPAGRWSRMARLGSLATGVAGGMLAEGARQLAQGKRPVLGNLLLTPANAHRVAEQLSRLRGAAMKVGQLLSMDAGDLLPPEIAAILARLREDATPMPMSQVVAVLDAGWGDGWRHQFRQFSFTPVAAASIGQVHFGELKDGRHVAIKIQYPGVRQSIDSDVDNVAGLFRLSGLLPATLDIAPLMADAKRQLHDEADYVCEGDYMTRYGALLAGESGYAVPALVPELTSASVLTMTRMDGVPVESMTGASQEVRDRIATLLIGLLLRELFEFQLIQTDPNFANYRYDTASQQVILLDFGATRVYPAGLVAQFRAILRGAIDGDHAAMDKAACAIGYYDEQTARHHRDAVLAMFVQACEPLRIDGPYDFGQSDLPSRIRDAGLALGRERDFWHTPPADALFLHRKLGGIYLLAARLGARVDVAALARGIL
;
A
#
# COMPACT_ATOMS: atom_id res chain seq x y z
N MET A 1 1.88 -19.10 41.76
CA MET A 1 0.60 -19.11 41.02
C MET A 1 0.87 -18.62 39.61
N THR A 2 1.00 -19.56 38.67
CA THR A 2 1.32 -19.31 37.26
C THR A 2 0.05 -18.89 36.53
N SER A 3 -0.08 -17.59 36.23
CA SER A 3 -1.12 -17.11 35.32
C SER A 3 -0.70 -17.43 33.88
N THR A 4 -1.32 -18.44 33.29
CA THR A 4 -1.34 -18.65 31.84
C THR A 4 -1.87 -17.38 31.16
N PRO A 5 -1.16 -16.79 30.18
CA PRO A 5 -1.72 -15.74 29.36
C PRO A 5 -2.92 -16.31 28.60
N ARG A 6 -4.07 -15.63 28.63
CA ARG A 6 -5.25 -16.02 27.83
C ARG A 6 -4.93 -15.83 26.35
N ASP A 7 -5.05 -16.91 25.58
CA ASP A 7 -4.90 -16.93 24.12
C ASP A 7 -6.15 -16.29 23.49
N ASN A 8 -6.11 -14.97 23.29
CA ASN A 8 -7.19 -14.19 22.67
C ASN A 8 -7.03 -14.09 21.13
N GLY A 9 -6.21 -14.95 20.50
CA GLY A 9 -6.00 -14.95 19.05
C GLY A 9 -7.10 -15.69 18.28
N THR A 10 -7.40 -15.26 17.05
CA THR A 10 -8.27 -16.02 16.13
C THR A 10 -7.44 -16.79 15.12
N ALA A 11 -7.64 -18.11 15.04
CA ALA A 11 -6.88 -18.97 14.14
C ALA A 11 -7.07 -18.60 12.67
N VAL A 12 -5.96 -18.42 11.95
CA VAL A 12 -5.97 -18.16 10.50
C VAL A 12 -6.08 -19.49 9.74
N PRO A 13 -7.02 -19.63 8.78
CA PRO A 13 -7.22 -20.90 8.07
C PRO A 13 -6.08 -21.22 7.08
N ALA A 14 -5.53 -22.44 7.13
CA ALA A 14 -4.40 -22.85 6.29
C ALA A 14 -4.78 -23.66 5.02
N GLY A 15 -5.97 -24.28 4.95
CA GLY A 15 -6.32 -25.25 3.90
C GLY A 15 -7.36 -24.79 2.85
N ARG A 16 -7.20 -25.24 1.59
CA ARG A 16 -8.13 -24.97 0.47
C ARG A 16 -9.57 -25.45 0.73
N TRP A 17 -9.75 -26.66 1.26
CA TRP A 17 -11.08 -27.24 1.54
C TRP A 17 -11.81 -26.53 2.69
N SER A 18 -11.08 -26.15 3.75
CA SER A 18 -11.64 -25.34 4.85
C SER A 18 -12.03 -23.93 4.42
N ARG A 19 -11.40 -23.39 3.36
CA ARG A 19 -11.76 -22.11 2.74
C ARG A 19 -12.99 -22.24 1.82
N MET A 20 -13.05 -23.29 0.99
CA MET A 20 -14.22 -23.56 0.11
C MET A 20 -15.51 -23.85 0.89
N ALA A 21 -15.45 -24.63 1.96
CA ALA A 21 -16.63 -24.91 2.81
C ALA A 21 -17.22 -23.61 3.42
N ARG A 22 -16.38 -22.58 3.63
CA ARG A 22 -16.81 -21.28 4.17
C ARG A 22 -17.50 -20.41 3.12
N LEU A 23 -17.08 -20.45 1.86
CA LEU A 23 -17.82 -19.83 0.74
C LEU A 23 -19.22 -20.42 0.57
N GLY A 24 -19.38 -21.74 0.75
CA GLY A 24 -20.69 -22.40 0.76
C GLY A 24 -21.62 -21.89 1.88
N SER A 25 -21.09 -21.63 3.07
CA SER A 25 -21.85 -21.05 4.20
C SER A 25 -22.28 -19.60 3.95
N LEU A 26 -21.47 -18.86 3.20
CA LEU A 26 -21.71 -17.47 2.79
C LEU A 26 -22.84 -17.36 1.76
N ALA A 27 -22.79 -18.17 0.71
CA ALA A 27 -23.83 -18.22 -0.31
C ALA A 27 -25.19 -18.56 0.34
N THR A 28 -25.21 -19.53 1.26
CA THR A 28 -26.41 -19.91 2.02
C THR A 28 -26.91 -18.79 2.93
N GLY A 29 -26.01 -18.11 3.65
CA GLY A 29 -26.36 -17.02 4.56
C GLY A 29 -26.88 -15.77 3.83
N VAL A 30 -26.18 -15.33 2.79
CA VAL A 30 -26.58 -14.17 1.98
C VAL A 30 -27.88 -14.48 1.23
N ALA A 31 -28.00 -15.66 0.60
CA ALA A 31 -29.23 -16.07 -0.06
C ALA A 31 -30.42 -16.16 0.91
N GLY A 32 -30.22 -16.71 2.11
CA GLY A 32 -31.26 -16.75 3.14
C GLY A 32 -31.70 -15.36 3.62
N GLY A 33 -30.76 -14.42 3.76
CA GLY A 33 -31.05 -13.02 4.09
C GLY A 33 -31.80 -12.30 2.97
N MET A 34 -31.41 -12.53 1.71
CA MET A 34 -32.09 -11.99 0.53
C MET A 34 -33.52 -12.52 0.40
N LEU A 35 -33.76 -13.82 0.68
CA LEU A 35 -35.10 -14.42 0.67
C LEU A 35 -36.00 -13.81 1.75
N ALA A 36 -35.47 -13.63 2.96
CA ALA A 36 -36.23 -13.03 4.07
C ALA A 36 -36.58 -11.56 3.79
N GLU A 37 -35.64 -10.77 3.28
CA GLU A 37 -35.88 -9.37 2.93
C GLU A 37 -36.80 -9.24 1.70
N GLY A 38 -36.65 -10.13 0.72
CA GLY A 38 -37.54 -10.19 -0.45
C GLY A 38 -38.99 -10.47 -0.05
N ALA A 39 -39.20 -11.42 0.87
CA ALA A 39 -40.51 -11.71 1.44
C ALA A 39 -41.07 -10.51 2.22
N ARG A 40 -40.22 -9.81 2.99
CA ARG A 40 -40.60 -8.61 3.76
C ARG A 40 -41.00 -7.44 2.86
N GLN A 41 -40.26 -7.18 1.79
CA GLN A 41 -40.57 -6.09 0.84
C GLN A 41 -41.83 -6.39 0.04
N LEU A 42 -42.04 -7.64 -0.38
CA LEU A 42 -43.28 -8.08 -1.02
C LEU A 42 -44.49 -7.91 -0.07
N ALA A 43 -44.35 -8.28 1.21
CA ALA A 43 -45.40 -8.07 2.22
C ALA A 43 -45.70 -6.58 2.47
N GLN A 44 -44.75 -5.68 2.17
CA GLN A 44 -44.93 -4.23 2.25
C GLN A 44 -45.37 -3.59 0.93
N GLY A 45 -45.72 -4.39 -0.09
CA GLY A 45 -46.18 -3.89 -1.40
C GLY A 45 -45.08 -3.27 -2.27
N LYS A 46 -43.80 -3.44 -1.92
CA LYS A 46 -42.66 -2.94 -2.69
C LYS A 46 -42.17 -4.01 -3.65
N ARG A 47 -41.77 -3.61 -4.86
CA ARG A 47 -41.08 -4.52 -5.79
C ARG A 47 -39.65 -4.78 -5.29
N PRO A 48 -39.28 -6.04 -4.98
CA PRO A 48 -37.94 -6.36 -4.53
C PRO A 48 -36.92 -6.07 -5.66
N VAL A 49 -35.92 -5.24 -5.36
CA VAL A 49 -34.79 -4.94 -6.25
C VAL A 49 -33.56 -5.64 -5.71
N LEU A 50 -32.90 -6.48 -6.52
CA LEU A 50 -31.82 -7.39 -6.09
C LEU A 50 -30.69 -6.67 -5.32
N GLY A 51 -30.28 -5.48 -5.78
CA GLY A 51 -29.24 -4.68 -5.12
C GLY A 51 -29.65 -4.19 -3.72
N ASN A 52 -30.92 -3.82 -3.50
CA ASN A 52 -31.41 -3.36 -2.19
C ASN A 52 -31.59 -4.50 -1.19
N LEU A 53 -31.76 -5.74 -1.68
CA LEU A 53 -31.84 -6.94 -0.83
C LEU A 53 -30.45 -7.37 -0.31
N LEU A 54 -29.39 -7.12 -1.10
CA LEU A 54 -28.00 -7.38 -0.74
C LEU A 54 -27.40 -6.30 0.17
N LEU A 55 -27.84 -5.04 0.01
CA LEU A 55 -27.36 -3.87 0.77
C LEU A 55 -28.10 -3.64 2.10
N THR A 56 -28.78 -4.65 2.65
CA THR A 56 -29.30 -4.51 4.01
C THR A 56 -28.13 -4.41 5.01
N PRO A 57 -28.28 -3.65 6.11
CA PRO A 57 -27.25 -3.57 7.15
C PRO A 57 -26.80 -4.96 7.64
N ALA A 58 -27.73 -5.92 7.70
CA ALA A 58 -27.45 -7.30 8.11
C ALA A 58 -26.58 -8.06 7.09
N ASN A 59 -26.79 -7.88 5.78
CA ASN A 59 -25.99 -8.53 4.74
C ASN A 59 -24.63 -7.83 4.58
N ALA A 60 -24.58 -6.50 4.68
CA ALA A 60 -23.33 -5.75 4.73
C ALA A 60 -22.44 -6.20 5.90
N HIS A 61 -23.01 -6.43 7.09
CA HIS A 61 -22.29 -7.00 8.23
C HIS A 61 -21.76 -8.43 7.97
N ARG A 62 -22.51 -9.30 7.27
CA ARG A 62 -22.04 -10.65 6.92
C ARG A 62 -20.90 -10.62 5.90
N VAL A 63 -20.99 -9.74 4.91
CA VAL A 63 -19.91 -9.51 3.94
C VAL A 63 -18.67 -8.97 4.67
N ALA A 64 -18.84 -7.99 5.56
CA ALA A 64 -17.77 -7.46 6.42
C ALA A 64 -17.08 -8.53 7.25
N GLU A 65 -17.86 -9.38 7.94
CA GLU A 65 -17.34 -10.48 8.75
C GLU A 65 -16.48 -11.45 7.94
N GLN A 66 -16.80 -11.64 6.65
CA GLN A 66 -16.09 -12.59 5.79
C GLN A 66 -14.87 -11.95 5.14
N LEU A 67 -14.95 -10.68 4.75
CA LEU A 67 -13.79 -9.90 4.36
C LEU A 67 -12.75 -9.83 5.49
N SER A 68 -13.20 -9.77 6.76
CA SER A 68 -12.31 -9.84 7.95
C SER A 68 -11.47 -11.11 8.03
N ARG A 69 -11.96 -12.20 7.43
CA ARG A 69 -11.35 -13.53 7.48
C ARG A 69 -10.41 -13.77 6.30
N LEU A 70 -10.57 -13.03 5.20
CA LEU A 70 -9.73 -13.04 3.99
C LEU A 70 -8.64 -11.94 4.06
N ARG A 71 -8.03 -11.81 5.24
CA ARG A 71 -7.04 -10.77 5.60
C ARG A 71 -5.99 -10.59 4.49
N GLY A 72 -5.48 -9.37 4.32
CA GLY A 72 -4.53 -9.03 3.27
C GLY A 72 -5.19 -8.87 1.90
N ALA A 73 -5.74 -9.94 1.32
CA ALA A 73 -6.37 -9.90 -0.01
C ALA A 73 -7.59 -8.97 -0.06
N ALA A 74 -8.50 -9.06 0.91
CA ALA A 74 -9.66 -8.19 1.01
C ALA A 74 -9.27 -6.70 1.15
N MET A 75 -8.27 -6.43 1.97
CA MET A 75 -7.75 -5.08 2.21
C MET A 75 -7.12 -4.51 0.95
N LYS A 76 -6.30 -5.30 0.25
CA LYS A 76 -5.62 -4.87 -0.97
C LYS A 76 -6.60 -4.61 -2.12
N VAL A 77 -7.52 -5.54 -2.36
CA VAL A 77 -8.58 -5.36 -3.37
C VAL A 77 -9.45 -4.14 -3.02
N GLY A 78 -9.77 -3.97 -1.74
CA GLY A 78 -10.49 -2.78 -1.24
C GLY A 78 -9.78 -1.47 -1.56
N GLN A 79 -8.48 -1.38 -1.27
CA GLN A 79 -7.65 -0.19 -1.53
C GLN A 79 -7.59 0.15 -3.02
N LEU A 80 -7.39 -0.87 -3.87
CA LEU A 80 -7.33 -0.69 -5.32
C LEU A 80 -8.67 -0.20 -5.88
N LEU A 81 -9.79 -0.73 -5.39
CA LEU A 81 -11.13 -0.31 -5.83
C LEU A 81 -11.54 1.08 -5.33
N SER A 82 -11.06 1.51 -4.15
CA SER A 82 -11.37 2.85 -3.63
C SER A 82 -10.46 3.93 -4.21
N MET A 83 -9.14 3.69 -4.31
CA MET A 83 -8.16 4.73 -4.65
C MET A 83 -7.88 4.83 -6.15
N ASP A 84 -7.82 3.72 -6.89
CA ASP A 84 -7.35 3.74 -8.28
C ASP A 84 -8.47 3.84 -9.33
N ALA A 85 -9.68 3.44 -8.97
CA ALA A 85 -10.80 3.36 -9.92
C ALA A 85 -11.89 4.43 -9.69
N GLY A 86 -11.66 5.37 -8.76
CA GLY A 86 -12.56 6.48 -8.45
C GLY A 86 -13.74 6.09 -7.57
N ASP A 87 -13.51 5.91 -6.27
CA ASP A 87 -14.53 5.65 -5.23
C ASP A 87 -15.64 4.69 -5.69
N LEU A 88 -15.25 3.58 -6.35
CA LEU A 88 -16.22 2.58 -6.83
C LEU A 88 -16.87 1.80 -5.69
N LEU A 89 -16.34 1.94 -4.47
CA LEU A 89 -16.90 1.33 -3.28
C LEU A 89 -17.81 2.32 -2.56
N PRO A 90 -19.03 1.92 -2.20
CA PRO A 90 -19.87 2.72 -1.33
C PRO A 90 -19.16 3.08 -0.01
N PRO A 91 -19.38 4.29 0.54
CA PRO A 91 -18.73 4.75 1.76
C PRO A 91 -18.85 3.79 2.94
N GLU A 92 -19.96 3.07 3.05
CA GLU A 92 -20.22 2.09 4.09
C GLU A 92 -19.25 0.90 4.01
N ILE A 93 -18.92 0.46 2.79
CA ILE A 93 -17.99 -0.64 2.54
C ILE A 93 -16.54 -0.18 2.73
N ALA A 94 -16.22 1.05 2.30
CA ALA A 94 -14.92 1.67 2.57
C ALA A 94 -14.67 1.78 4.09
N ALA A 95 -15.68 2.19 4.87
CA ALA A 95 -15.60 2.25 6.33
C ALA A 95 -15.43 0.85 6.96
N ILE A 96 -16.11 -0.17 6.43
CA ILE A 96 -15.93 -1.57 6.85
C ILE A 96 -14.48 -2.02 6.59
N LEU A 97 -13.97 -1.82 5.39
CA LEU A 97 -12.60 -2.21 5.02
C LEU A 97 -11.55 -1.46 5.84
N ALA A 98 -11.79 -0.18 6.14
CA ALA A 98 -10.95 0.61 7.04
C ALA A 98 -10.95 0.02 8.46
N ARG A 99 -12.11 -0.37 8.98
CA ARG A 99 -12.23 -1.01 10.30
C ARG A 99 -11.55 -2.39 10.34
N LEU A 100 -11.62 -3.17 9.26
CA LEU A 100 -10.91 -4.46 9.17
C LEU A 100 -9.39 -4.32 9.28
N ARG A 101 -8.84 -3.18 8.86
CA ARG A 101 -7.43 -2.85 9.04
C ARG A 101 -7.07 -2.58 10.51
N GLU A 102 -7.97 -1.96 11.26
CA GLU A 102 -7.79 -1.64 12.68
C GLU A 102 -8.05 -2.84 13.60
N ASP A 103 -9.05 -3.67 13.29
CA ASP A 103 -9.52 -4.80 14.10
C ASP A 103 -8.73 -6.12 13.85
N ALA A 104 -7.57 -6.07 13.17
CA ALA A 104 -6.78 -7.24 12.82
C ALA A 104 -6.33 -8.01 14.08
N THR A 105 -7.09 -9.04 14.46
CA THR A 105 -6.83 -9.83 15.66
C THR A 105 -5.54 -10.64 15.50
N PRO A 106 -4.62 -10.64 16.48
CA PRO A 106 -3.39 -11.41 16.44
C PRO A 106 -3.58 -12.88 16.07
N MET A 107 -2.62 -13.41 15.31
CA MET A 107 -2.49 -14.85 15.11
C MET A 107 -2.13 -15.52 16.45
N PRO A 108 -2.78 -16.65 16.81
CA PRO A 108 -2.47 -17.39 18.02
C PRO A 108 -1.01 -17.81 18.10
N MET A 109 -0.50 -17.91 19.33
CA MET A 109 0.90 -18.30 19.60
C MET A 109 1.27 -19.63 18.94
N SER A 110 0.36 -20.61 18.91
CA SER A 110 0.60 -21.91 18.30
C SER A 110 0.91 -21.82 16.80
N GLN A 111 0.24 -20.92 16.07
CA GLN A 111 0.49 -20.69 14.65
C GLN A 111 1.78 -19.89 14.44
N VAL A 112 2.10 -18.93 15.31
CA VAL A 112 3.40 -18.25 15.31
C VAL A 112 4.53 -19.27 15.43
N VAL A 113 4.46 -20.14 16.44
CA VAL A 113 5.47 -21.18 16.68
C VAL A 113 5.59 -22.12 15.48
N ALA A 114 4.48 -22.57 14.90
CA ALA A 114 4.51 -23.43 13.72
C ALA A 114 5.21 -22.80 12.50
N VAL A 115 5.00 -21.50 12.25
CA VAL A 115 5.69 -20.79 11.16
C VAL A 115 7.19 -20.64 11.46
N LEU A 116 7.55 -20.34 12.71
CA LEU A 116 8.95 -20.20 13.12
C LEU A 116 9.70 -21.55 13.09
N ASP A 117 9.08 -22.63 13.56
CA ASP A 117 9.66 -23.98 13.51
C ASP A 117 9.87 -24.42 12.04
N ALA A 118 8.93 -24.11 11.14
CA ALA A 118 9.08 -24.38 9.72
C ALA A 118 10.16 -23.53 9.05
N GLY A 119 10.32 -22.26 9.46
CA GLY A 119 11.26 -21.32 8.85
C GLY A 119 12.70 -21.44 9.36
N TRP A 120 12.88 -21.78 10.65
CA TRP A 120 14.18 -21.78 11.32
C TRP A 120 14.58 -23.14 11.91
N GLY A 121 13.67 -24.11 11.89
CA GLY A 121 13.87 -25.42 12.49
C GLY A 121 13.57 -25.48 13.99
N ASP A 122 13.54 -26.70 14.50
CA ASP A 122 13.33 -26.97 15.92
C ASP A 122 14.42 -26.33 16.78
N GLY A 123 14.03 -25.71 17.89
CA GLY A 123 14.98 -25.11 18.83
C GLY A 123 15.44 -23.70 18.49
N TRP A 124 14.82 -23.01 17.52
CA TRP A 124 15.10 -21.60 17.19
C TRP A 124 15.10 -20.68 18.42
N ARG A 125 14.30 -21.01 19.44
CA ARG A 125 14.26 -20.29 20.72
C ARG A 125 15.62 -20.16 21.39
N HIS A 126 16.54 -21.10 21.14
CA HIS A 126 17.91 -21.03 21.65
C HIS A 126 18.75 -19.91 21.03
N GLN A 127 18.30 -19.27 19.95
CA GLN A 127 18.99 -18.11 19.35
C GLN A 127 18.61 -16.81 20.06
N PHE A 128 17.52 -16.81 20.84
CA PHE A 128 16.96 -15.64 21.50
C PHE A 128 17.28 -15.62 22.99
N ARG A 129 17.61 -14.43 23.51
CA ARG A 129 17.53 -14.10 24.92
C ARG A 129 16.09 -13.83 25.34
N GLN A 130 15.37 -13.09 24.50
CA GLN A 130 13.97 -12.75 24.70
C GLN A 130 13.23 -12.79 23.36
N PHE A 131 11.99 -13.32 23.37
CA PHE A 131 11.09 -13.25 22.24
C PHE A 131 9.68 -12.88 22.73
N SER A 132 9.10 -11.83 22.18
CA SER A 132 7.72 -11.42 22.51
C SER A 132 6.73 -12.11 21.59
N PHE A 133 5.92 -13.03 22.15
CA PHE A 133 4.80 -13.62 21.42
C PHE A 133 3.62 -12.67 21.25
N THR A 134 3.60 -11.54 21.96
CA THR A 134 2.66 -10.45 21.68
C THR A 134 3.15 -9.69 20.45
N PRO A 135 2.39 -9.66 19.35
CA PRO A 135 2.80 -8.89 18.18
C PRO A 135 2.72 -7.39 18.49
N VAL A 136 3.62 -6.64 17.86
CA VAL A 136 3.70 -5.18 18.02
C VAL A 136 2.96 -4.43 16.93
N ALA A 137 2.78 -5.07 15.77
CA ALA A 137 2.02 -4.53 14.65
C ALA A 137 1.44 -5.66 13.81
N ALA A 138 0.27 -5.41 13.22
CA ALA A 138 -0.25 -6.21 12.12
C ALA A 138 0.34 -5.68 10.80
N ALA A 139 0.69 -6.58 9.89
CA ALA A 139 1.09 -6.27 8.53
C ALA A 139 0.02 -6.79 7.54
N SER A 140 0.12 -6.41 6.27
CA SER A 140 -0.82 -6.80 5.20
C SER A 140 -1.14 -8.31 5.20
N ILE A 141 -0.09 -9.14 5.25
CA ILE A 141 -0.18 -10.61 5.14
C ILE A 141 0.48 -11.34 6.34
N GLY A 142 0.70 -10.64 7.44
CA GLY A 142 1.44 -11.18 8.57
C GLY A 142 1.40 -10.30 9.81
N GLN A 143 2.33 -10.53 10.73
CA GLN A 143 2.47 -9.72 11.94
C GLN A 143 3.94 -9.59 12.36
N VAL A 144 4.26 -8.50 13.06
CA VAL A 144 5.61 -8.20 13.51
C VAL A 144 5.75 -8.51 15.00
N HIS A 145 6.85 -9.16 15.35
CA HIS A 145 7.26 -9.45 16.73
C HIS A 145 8.62 -8.82 17.02
N PHE A 146 8.87 -8.53 18.30
CA PHE A 146 10.20 -8.13 18.76
C PHE A 146 10.90 -9.27 19.48
N GLY A 147 12.22 -9.30 19.33
CA GLY A 147 13.11 -10.18 20.07
C GLY A 147 14.45 -9.54 20.38
N GLU A 148 15.20 -10.19 21.27
CA GLU A 148 16.60 -9.92 21.55
C GLU A 148 17.37 -11.22 21.28
N LEU A 149 18.37 -11.16 20.41
CA LEU A 149 19.25 -12.29 20.09
C LEU A 149 20.28 -12.49 21.20
N LYS A 150 20.90 -13.68 21.25
CA LYS A 150 21.95 -14.00 22.25
C LYS A 150 23.19 -13.13 22.15
N ASP A 151 23.47 -12.57 20.99
CA ASP A 151 24.55 -11.60 20.77
C ASP A 151 24.18 -10.16 21.18
N GLY A 152 22.97 -9.93 21.69
CA GLY A 152 22.48 -8.64 22.17
C GLY A 152 21.79 -7.78 21.11
N ARG A 153 21.71 -8.22 19.85
CA ARG A 153 20.95 -7.48 18.81
C ARG A 153 19.45 -7.50 19.12
N HIS A 154 18.83 -6.33 19.10
CA HIS A 154 17.38 -6.20 19.11
C HIS A 154 16.84 -6.34 17.69
N VAL A 155 15.82 -7.17 17.50
CA VAL A 155 15.30 -7.52 16.18
C VAL A 155 13.80 -7.33 16.07
N ALA A 156 13.35 -6.94 14.88
CA ALA A 156 11.97 -6.98 14.42
C ALA A 156 11.82 -8.17 13.46
N ILE A 157 10.77 -8.96 13.68
CA ILE A 157 10.56 -10.26 13.03
C ILE A 157 9.18 -10.23 12.40
N LYS A 158 9.12 -10.08 11.07
CA LYS A 158 7.88 -10.13 10.29
C LYS A 158 7.57 -11.59 9.97
N ILE A 159 6.42 -12.08 10.44
CA ILE A 159 5.99 -13.47 10.31
C ILE A 159 4.75 -13.51 9.43
N GLN A 160 4.78 -14.26 8.33
CA GLN A 160 3.62 -14.43 7.45
C GLN A 160 2.51 -15.24 8.13
N TYR A 161 1.27 -14.95 7.76
CA TYR A 161 0.17 -15.83 8.13
C TYR A 161 0.28 -17.19 7.42
N PRO A 162 0.01 -18.32 8.11
CA PRO A 162 0.12 -19.65 7.54
C PRO A 162 -0.70 -19.81 6.26
N GLY A 163 -0.06 -20.27 5.19
CA GLY A 163 -0.74 -20.60 3.95
C GLY A 163 -1.17 -19.40 3.09
N VAL A 164 -0.78 -18.16 3.46
CA VAL A 164 -1.20 -16.93 2.76
C VAL A 164 -0.62 -16.87 1.35
N ARG A 165 0.69 -17.14 1.18
CA ARG A 165 1.35 -17.12 -0.14
C ARG A 165 0.69 -18.06 -1.15
N GLN A 166 0.26 -19.24 -0.69
CA GLN A 166 -0.39 -20.25 -1.53
C GLN A 166 -1.88 -19.93 -1.80
N SER A 167 -2.48 -19.00 -1.05
CA SER A 167 -3.90 -18.66 -1.18
C SER A 167 -4.16 -17.31 -1.83
N ILE A 168 -3.15 -16.46 -2.06
CA ILE A 168 -3.28 -15.12 -2.68
C ILE A 168 -4.23 -15.14 -3.87
N ASP A 169 -3.97 -15.97 -4.88
CA ASP A 169 -4.78 -15.98 -6.11
C ASP A 169 -6.24 -16.30 -5.82
N SER A 170 -6.48 -17.35 -5.04
CA SER A 170 -7.83 -17.76 -4.68
C SER A 170 -8.54 -16.75 -3.79
N ASP A 171 -7.83 -16.11 -2.87
CA ASP A 171 -8.41 -15.14 -1.94
C ASP A 171 -8.79 -13.86 -2.68
N VAL A 172 -7.93 -13.39 -3.61
CA VAL A 172 -8.28 -12.28 -4.51
C VAL A 172 -9.47 -12.62 -5.38
N ASP A 173 -9.51 -13.82 -5.98
CA ASP A 173 -10.64 -14.24 -6.82
C ASP A 173 -11.95 -14.34 -6.01
N ASN A 174 -11.88 -14.82 -4.78
CA ASN A 174 -13.03 -14.89 -3.87
C ASN A 174 -13.55 -13.50 -3.51
N VAL A 175 -12.66 -12.56 -3.18
CA VAL A 175 -13.04 -11.17 -2.87
C VAL A 175 -13.65 -10.50 -4.10
N ALA A 176 -13.07 -10.68 -5.28
CA ALA A 176 -13.61 -10.17 -6.55
C ALA A 176 -15.02 -10.75 -6.82
N GLY A 177 -15.21 -12.04 -6.57
CA GLY A 177 -16.51 -12.70 -6.66
C GLY A 177 -17.55 -12.11 -5.71
N LEU A 178 -17.17 -11.81 -4.46
CA LEU A 178 -18.06 -11.17 -3.48
C LEU A 178 -18.49 -9.77 -3.92
N PHE A 179 -17.57 -8.96 -4.47
CA PHE A 179 -17.92 -7.63 -4.98
C PHE A 179 -18.86 -7.69 -6.20
N ARG A 180 -18.69 -8.68 -7.09
CA ARG A 180 -19.61 -8.89 -8.21
C ARG A 180 -20.99 -9.37 -7.76
N LEU A 181 -21.04 -10.34 -6.84
CA LEU A 181 -22.29 -10.92 -6.34
C LEU A 181 -23.11 -9.94 -5.50
N SER A 182 -22.45 -9.02 -4.80
CA SER A 182 -23.12 -8.00 -3.98
C SER A 182 -23.77 -6.87 -4.79
N GLY A 183 -23.51 -6.79 -6.10
CA GLY A 183 -24.01 -5.70 -6.94
C GLY A 183 -23.38 -4.33 -6.62
N LEU A 184 -22.30 -4.32 -5.82
CA LEU A 184 -21.55 -3.13 -5.45
C LEU A 184 -20.76 -2.55 -6.63
N LEU A 185 -20.41 -3.40 -7.60
CA LEU A 185 -19.71 -3.00 -8.80
C LEU A 185 -20.66 -3.03 -10.02
N PRO A 186 -20.58 -2.05 -10.93
CA PRO A 186 -21.31 -2.09 -12.18
C PRO A 186 -20.96 -3.35 -12.98
N ALA A 187 -21.98 -4.04 -13.52
CA ALA A 187 -21.76 -5.26 -14.32
C ALA A 187 -20.92 -5.02 -15.60
N THR A 188 -20.81 -3.76 -16.03
CA THR A 188 -20.04 -3.33 -17.20
C THR A 188 -18.57 -3.04 -16.89
N LEU A 189 -18.15 -3.09 -15.62
CA LEU A 189 -16.79 -2.77 -15.21
C LEU A 189 -15.89 -4.02 -15.32
N ASP A 190 -14.84 -3.94 -16.15
CA ASP A 190 -13.80 -4.96 -16.18
C ASP A 190 -12.78 -4.72 -15.06
N ILE A 191 -12.90 -5.51 -13.99
CA ILE A 191 -11.95 -5.50 -12.87
C ILE A 191 -10.80 -6.49 -13.03
N ALA A 192 -10.75 -7.28 -14.12
CA ALA A 192 -9.73 -8.32 -14.27
C ALA A 192 -8.29 -7.77 -14.25
N PRO A 193 -7.96 -6.64 -14.91
CA PRO A 193 -6.63 -6.04 -14.81
C PRO A 193 -6.27 -5.67 -13.37
N LEU A 194 -7.22 -5.05 -12.65
CA LEU A 194 -7.03 -4.66 -11.25
C LEU A 194 -6.78 -5.87 -10.34
N MET A 195 -7.48 -6.98 -10.56
CA MET A 195 -7.26 -8.21 -9.79
C MET A 195 -5.92 -8.86 -10.11
N ALA A 196 -5.49 -8.84 -11.38
CA ALA A 196 -4.17 -9.31 -11.76
C ALA A 196 -3.08 -8.49 -11.06
N ASP A 197 -3.25 -7.18 -10.97
CA ASP A 197 -2.32 -6.27 -10.29
C ASP A 197 -2.29 -6.52 -8.78
N ALA A 198 -3.46 -6.71 -8.17
CA ALA A 198 -3.60 -7.08 -6.76
C ALA A 198 -2.84 -8.38 -6.43
N LYS A 199 -3.00 -9.41 -7.28
CA LYS A 199 -2.31 -10.71 -7.10
C LYS A 199 -0.80 -10.52 -7.19
N ARG A 200 -0.30 -9.84 -8.24
CA ARG A 200 1.14 -9.61 -8.40
C ARG A 200 1.72 -8.90 -7.19
N GLN A 201 1.08 -7.81 -6.75
CA GLN A 201 1.57 -7.05 -5.60
C GLN A 201 1.54 -7.86 -4.29
N LEU A 202 0.51 -8.69 -4.06
CA LEU A 202 0.46 -9.55 -2.88
C LEU A 202 1.52 -10.67 -2.92
N HIS A 203 1.85 -11.18 -4.11
CA HIS A 203 2.95 -12.14 -4.27
C HIS A 203 4.30 -11.49 -3.99
N ASP A 204 4.51 -10.26 -4.47
CA ASP A 204 5.70 -9.47 -4.18
C ASP A 204 5.82 -9.23 -2.66
N GLU A 205 4.73 -8.81 -2.00
CA GLU A 205 4.68 -8.64 -0.53
C GLU A 205 4.90 -9.95 0.24
N ALA A 206 4.59 -11.10 -0.36
CA ALA A 206 4.80 -12.43 0.22
C ALA A 206 6.20 -12.99 -0.05
N ASP A 207 7.07 -12.26 -0.74
CA ASP A 207 8.46 -12.65 -0.96
C ASP A 207 9.43 -11.93 0.00
N TYR A 208 9.50 -12.45 1.22
CA TYR A 208 10.33 -11.89 2.27
C TYR A 208 11.84 -12.01 2.02
N VAL A 209 12.27 -12.95 1.16
CA VAL A 209 13.68 -13.03 0.75
C VAL A 209 13.99 -11.87 -0.18
N CYS A 210 13.14 -11.65 -1.20
CA CYS A 210 13.28 -10.53 -2.12
C CYS A 210 13.22 -9.17 -1.38
N GLU A 211 12.30 -9.02 -0.43
CA GLU A 211 12.23 -7.84 0.43
C GLU A 211 13.52 -7.63 1.25
N GLY A 212 14.08 -8.70 1.81
CA GLY A 212 15.37 -8.67 2.51
C GLY A 212 16.52 -8.19 1.61
N ASP A 213 16.58 -8.69 0.38
CA ASP A 213 17.58 -8.28 -0.61
C ASP A 213 17.45 -6.79 -0.98
N TYR A 214 16.21 -6.30 -1.15
CA TYR A 214 15.97 -4.88 -1.38
C TYR A 214 16.38 -4.01 -0.19
N MET A 215 16.06 -4.43 1.04
CA MET A 215 16.50 -3.74 2.26
C MET A 215 18.02 -3.64 2.32
N THR A 216 18.75 -4.73 2.04
CA THR A 216 20.22 -4.71 1.98
C THR A 216 20.73 -3.76 0.89
N ARG A 217 20.11 -3.78 -0.30
CA ARG A 217 20.48 -2.87 -1.40
C ARG A 217 20.23 -1.41 -1.04
N TYR A 218 19.11 -1.08 -0.41
CA TYR A 218 18.82 0.28 0.09
C TYR A 218 19.82 0.72 1.15
N GLY A 219 20.17 -0.15 2.08
CA GLY A 219 21.20 0.13 3.09
C GLY A 219 22.55 0.46 2.45
N ALA A 220 22.92 -0.21 1.35
CA ALA A 220 24.13 0.10 0.60
C ALA A 220 24.04 1.40 -0.20
N LEU A 221 22.90 1.67 -0.86
CA LEU A 221 22.67 2.90 -1.65
C LEU A 221 22.64 4.16 -0.78
N LEU A 222 22.18 4.04 0.47
CA LEU A 222 22.12 5.13 1.44
C LEU A 222 23.32 5.11 2.41
N ALA A 223 24.33 4.27 2.15
CA ALA A 223 25.53 4.22 2.96
C ALA A 223 26.26 5.57 2.92
N GLY A 224 26.49 6.17 4.10
CA GLY A 224 27.14 7.48 4.23
C GLY A 224 26.17 8.67 4.25
N GLU A 225 24.88 8.45 4.00
CA GLU A 225 23.86 9.48 4.10
C GLU A 225 23.38 9.65 5.54
N SER A 226 23.74 10.75 6.18
CA SER A 226 23.40 10.99 7.60
C SER A 226 21.91 11.17 7.85
N GLY A 227 21.11 11.43 6.80
CA GLY A 227 19.67 11.67 6.91
C GLY A 227 18.80 10.43 7.00
N TYR A 228 19.33 9.23 6.71
CA TYR A 228 18.53 8.02 6.61
C TYR A 228 19.06 6.89 7.50
N ALA A 229 18.15 6.04 7.94
CA ALA A 229 18.48 4.80 8.61
C ALA A 229 17.66 3.66 8.01
N VAL A 230 18.34 2.56 7.68
CA VAL A 230 17.73 1.35 7.14
C VAL A 230 18.06 0.20 8.08
N PRO A 231 17.07 -0.61 8.52
CA PRO A 231 17.34 -1.78 9.33
C PRO A 231 18.26 -2.75 8.59
N ALA A 232 19.16 -3.40 9.32
CA ALA A 232 20.03 -4.42 8.76
C ALA A 232 19.30 -5.77 8.75
N LEU A 233 19.34 -6.46 7.60
CA LEU A 233 18.86 -7.84 7.48
C LEU A 233 19.61 -8.74 8.46
N VAL A 234 18.92 -9.74 9.01
CA VAL A 234 19.50 -10.87 9.74
C VAL A 234 19.30 -12.12 8.88
N PRO A 235 20.25 -12.43 7.96
CA PRO A 235 20.06 -13.48 6.96
C PRO A 235 19.84 -14.85 7.59
N GLU A 236 20.54 -15.16 8.68
CA GLU A 236 20.45 -16.43 9.40
C GLU A 236 19.06 -16.69 10.03
N LEU A 237 18.25 -15.64 10.20
CA LEU A 237 16.88 -15.70 10.70
C LEU A 237 15.86 -15.21 9.67
N THR A 238 16.21 -15.26 8.38
CA THR A 238 15.31 -14.94 7.28
C THR A 238 15.01 -16.18 6.44
N SER A 239 13.74 -16.37 6.07
CA SER A 239 13.23 -17.49 5.30
C SER A 239 12.08 -17.02 4.40
N ALA A 240 11.50 -17.92 3.60
CA ALA A 240 10.38 -17.59 2.72
C ALA A 240 9.13 -17.02 3.45
N SER A 241 8.96 -17.32 4.75
CA SER A 241 7.81 -16.90 5.55
C SER A 241 8.16 -16.05 6.77
N VAL A 242 9.45 -15.75 6.99
CA VAL A 242 9.92 -14.94 8.12
C VAL A 242 11.02 -14.00 7.67
N LEU A 243 10.84 -12.69 7.88
CA LEU A 243 11.86 -11.67 7.63
C LEU A 243 12.35 -11.13 8.97
N THR A 244 13.64 -11.24 9.25
CA THR A 244 14.24 -10.71 10.48
C THR A 244 15.20 -9.58 10.15
N MET A 245 15.05 -8.48 10.85
CA MET A 245 15.85 -7.28 10.67
C MET A 245 16.16 -6.62 12.01
N THR A 246 17.17 -5.76 12.09
CA THR A 246 17.43 -4.98 13.31
C THR A 246 16.23 -4.12 13.66
N ARG A 247 15.87 -4.09 14.94
CA ARG A 247 14.79 -3.23 15.42
C ARG A 247 15.24 -1.78 15.32
N MET A 248 14.38 -0.95 14.73
CA MET A 248 14.55 0.50 14.68
C MET A 248 13.43 1.16 15.48
N ASP A 249 13.81 2.02 16.42
CA ASP A 249 12.89 2.82 17.22
C ASP A 249 12.75 4.22 16.61
N GLY A 250 11.58 4.83 16.75
CA GLY A 250 11.30 6.16 16.21
C GLY A 250 9.83 6.53 16.36
N VAL A 251 9.45 7.73 15.97
CA VAL A 251 8.04 8.17 15.95
C VAL A 251 7.49 8.10 14.52
N PRO A 252 6.21 7.75 14.31
CA PRO A 252 5.62 7.79 12.97
C PRO A 252 5.72 9.18 12.37
N VAL A 253 6.17 9.31 11.11
CA VAL A 253 6.42 10.62 10.48
C VAL A 253 5.16 11.49 10.42
N GLU A 254 3.99 10.88 10.24
CA GLU A 254 2.69 11.55 10.18
C GLU A 254 2.23 12.13 11.53
N SER A 255 2.87 11.74 12.63
CA SER A 255 2.65 12.29 13.97
C SER A 255 3.48 13.54 14.27
N MET A 256 4.42 13.89 13.37
CA MET A 256 5.35 15.01 13.54
C MET A 256 4.74 16.38 13.22
N THR A 257 3.42 16.48 13.07
CA THR A 257 2.74 17.74 12.79
C THR A 257 2.94 18.80 13.87
N GLY A 258 3.13 18.38 15.14
CA GLY A 258 3.41 19.26 16.27
C GLY A 258 4.89 19.59 16.50
N ALA A 259 5.81 19.07 15.68
CA ALA A 259 7.24 19.36 15.81
C ALA A 259 7.58 20.80 15.33
N SER A 260 8.83 21.25 15.58
CA SER A 260 9.29 22.55 15.06
C SER A 260 9.25 22.57 13.54
N GLN A 261 9.10 23.76 12.95
CA GLN A 261 9.09 23.92 11.49
C GLN A 261 10.33 23.29 10.86
N GLU A 262 11.52 23.47 11.46
CA GLU A 262 12.77 22.92 10.96
C GLU A 262 12.75 21.39 10.87
N VAL A 263 12.15 20.72 11.86
CA VAL A 263 12.02 19.26 11.86
C VAL A 263 11.04 18.80 10.78
N ARG A 264 9.90 19.49 10.63
CA ARG A 264 8.90 19.17 9.60
C ARG A 264 9.46 19.35 8.20
N ASP A 265 10.18 20.46 7.98
CA ASP A 265 10.88 20.77 6.74
C ASP A 265 11.96 19.73 6.44
N ARG A 266 12.74 19.33 7.45
CA ARG A 266 13.78 18.29 7.31
C ARG A 266 13.19 16.96 6.89
N ILE A 267 12.12 16.49 7.54
CA ILE A 267 11.47 15.21 7.20
C ILE A 267 10.98 15.23 5.75
N ALA A 268 10.27 16.28 5.35
CA ALA A 268 9.77 16.41 3.99
C ALA A 268 10.90 16.53 2.97
N THR A 269 11.96 17.29 3.29
CA THR A 269 13.17 17.44 2.44
C THR A 269 13.84 16.09 2.20
N LEU A 270 14.02 15.28 3.25
CA LEU A 270 14.59 13.94 3.14
C LEU A 270 13.71 13.02 2.29
N LEU A 271 12.39 13.00 2.52
CA LEU A 271 11.49 12.11 1.77
C LEU A 271 11.35 12.51 0.29
N ILE A 272 11.27 13.81 -0.02
CA ILE A 272 11.23 14.30 -1.40
C ILE A 272 12.59 14.06 -2.09
N GLY A 273 13.70 14.31 -1.40
CA GLY A 273 15.04 14.03 -1.90
C GLY A 273 15.24 12.54 -2.19
N LEU A 274 14.81 11.67 -1.28
CA LEU A 274 14.84 10.22 -1.45
C LEU A 274 14.05 9.79 -2.70
N LEU A 275 12.83 10.32 -2.89
CA LEU A 275 12.00 10.02 -4.06
C LEU A 275 12.73 10.34 -5.38
N LEU A 276 13.38 11.51 -5.46
CA LEU A 276 14.15 11.91 -6.65
C LEU A 276 15.33 10.95 -6.90
N ARG A 277 16.07 10.59 -5.85
CA ARG A 277 17.21 9.67 -5.96
C ARG A 277 16.78 8.24 -6.32
N GLU A 278 15.71 7.74 -5.72
CA GLU A 278 15.14 6.43 -6.05
C GLU A 278 14.80 6.31 -7.53
N LEU A 279 14.19 7.35 -8.10
CA LEU A 279 13.82 7.38 -9.50
C LEU A 279 15.03 7.56 -10.42
N PHE A 280 15.88 8.54 -10.14
CA PHE A 280 16.88 9.03 -11.11
C PHE A 280 18.30 8.53 -10.89
N GLU A 281 18.65 8.09 -9.69
CA GLU A 281 19.97 7.56 -9.34
C GLU A 281 19.91 6.04 -9.14
N PHE A 282 18.99 5.57 -8.29
CA PHE A 282 18.95 4.16 -7.88
C PHE A 282 18.25 3.28 -8.91
N GLN A 283 17.29 3.86 -9.65
CA GLN A 283 16.34 3.15 -10.51
C GLN A 283 15.63 2.03 -9.75
N LEU A 284 15.39 2.28 -8.46
CA LEU A 284 14.85 1.36 -7.48
C LEU A 284 13.96 2.18 -6.55
N ILE A 285 12.67 1.86 -6.56
CA ILE A 285 11.66 2.71 -5.94
C ILE A 285 10.80 1.88 -5.00
N GLN A 286 10.71 2.29 -3.73
CA GLN A 286 9.76 1.77 -2.75
C GLN A 286 8.38 2.39 -3.03
N THR A 287 7.50 1.69 -3.75
CA THR A 287 6.30 2.30 -4.35
C THR A 287 5.07 2.40 -3.42
N ASP A 288 5.13 1.86 -2.21
CA ASP A 288 4.04 1.97 -1.25
C ASP A 288 3.95 3.39 -0.65
N PRO A 289 2.83 4.12 -0.82
CA PRO A 289 2.64 5.44 -0.23
C PRO A 289 2.37 5.43 1.28
N ASN A 290 2.26 4.26 1.91
CA ASN A 290 1.88 4.17 3.32
C ASN A 290 2.91 4.80 4.25
N PHE A 291 2.50 5.85 4.98
CA PHE A 291 3.38 6.57 5.90
C PHE A 291 3.89 5.72 7.06
N ALA A 292 3.20 4.62 7.40
CA ALA A 292 3.64 3.67 8.41
C ALA A 292 5.01 3.02 8.08
N ASN A 293 5.44 3.08 6.82
CA ASN A 293 6.74 2.57 6.38
C ASN A 293 7.89 3.53 6.72
N TYR A 294 7.60 4.75 7.18
CA TYR A 294 8.57 5.76 7.55
C TYR A 294 8.43 6.12 9.03
N ARG A 295 9.54 6.13 9.75
CA ARG A 295 9.62 6.70 11.10
C ARG A 295 10.68 7.77 11.13
N TYR A 296 10.63 8.61 12.16
CA TYR A 296 11.65 9.60 12.42
C TYR A 296 12.27 9.33 13.79
N ASP A 297 13.59 9.22 13.83
CA ASP A 297 14.32 9.23 15.09
C ASP A 297 14.69 10.67 15.42
N THR A 298 14.10 11.19 16.49
CA THR A 298 14.32 12.57 16.95
C THR A 298 15.69 12.79 17.55
N ALA A 299 16.36 11.74 18.05
CA ALA A 299 17.68 11.84 18.64
C ALA A 299 18.76 11.93 17.56
N SER A 300 18.74 11.04 16.57
CA SER A 300 19.68 11.04 15.44
C SER A 300 19.26 11.96 14.29
N GLN A 301 18.02 12.46 14.29
CA GLN A 301 17.41 13.24 13.22
C GLN A 301 17.38 12.51 11.86
N GLN A 302 17.14 11.20 11.89
CA GLN A 302 17.12 10.34 10.72
C GLN A 302 15.69 9.89 10.37
N VAL A 303 15.42 9.79 9.07
CA VAL A 303 14.24 9.09 8.55
C VAL A 303 14.57 7.61 8.45
N ILE A 304 13.80 6.79 9.15
CA ILE A 304 13.91 5.33 9.18
C ILE A 304 12.98 4.75 8.12
N LEU A 305 13.51 3.91 7.24
CA LEU A 305 12.77 3.18 6.19
C LEU A 305 12.54 1.73 6.64
N LEU A 306 11.29 1.27 6.75
CA LEU A 306 10.98 -0.02 7.41
C LEU A 306 10.48 -1.15 6.49
N ASP A 307 9.82 -0.83 5.38
CA ASP A 307 9.14 -1.83 4.54
C ASP A 307 9.59 -1.71 3.09
N PHE A 308 10.14 -2.80 2.54
CA PHE A 308 10.64 -2.85 1.18
C PHE A 308 9.84 -3.83 0.30
N GLY A 309 8.71 -4.34 0.79
CA GLY A 309 7.89 -5.35 0.09
C GLY A 309 7.24 -4.85 -1.19
N ALA A 310 7.09 -3.53 -1.36
CA ALA A 310 6.60 -2.89 -2.58
C ALA A 310 7.72 -2.20 -3.38
N THR A 311 8.93 -2.75 -3.37
CA THR A 311 10.07 -2.19 -4.10
C THR A 311 10.09 -2.67 -5.55
N ARG A 312 10.38 -1.76 -6.48
CA ARG A 312 10.39 -2.04 -7.92
C ARG A 312 11.64 -1.47 -8.59
N VAL A 313 12.18 -2.23 -9.54
CA VAL A 313 13.27 -1.77 -10.42
C VAL A 313 12.66 -1.09 -11.64
N TYR A 314 13.11 0.13 -11.95
CA TYR A 314 12.63 0.89 -13.10
C TYR A 314 13.68 0.83 -14.22
N PRO A 315 13.34 0.37 -15.43
CA PRO A 315 14.30 0.33 -16.53
C PRO A 315 14.81 1.73 -16.89
N ALA A 316 16.10 1.83 -17.23
CA ALA A 316 16.74 3.11 -17.55
C ALA A 316 16.01 3.90 -18.67
N GLY A 317 15.43 3.21 -19.66
CA GLY A 317 14.63 3.83 -20.72
C GLY A 317 13.38 4.52 -20.17
N LEU A 318 12.67 3.89 -19.23
CA LEU A 318 11.49 4.47 -18.57
C LEU A 318 11.89 5.68 -17.70
N VAL A 319 12.96 5.55 -16.92
CA VAL A 319 13.51 6.65 -16.11
C VAL A 319 13.90 7.86 -16.98
N ALA A 320 14.46 7.62 -18.17
CA ALA A 320 14.79 8.69 -19.11
C ALA A 320 13.53 9.43 -19.61
N GLN A 321 12.41 8.73 -19.83
CA GLN A 321 11.15 9.39 -20.20
C GLN A 321 10.58 10.22 -19.04
N PHE A 322 10.60 9.70 -17.81
CA PHE A 322 10.20 10.50 -16.64
C PHE A 322 11.04 11.77 -16.49
N ARG A 323 12.36 11.66 -16.70
CA ARG A 323 13.27 12.80 -16.69
C ARG A 323 12.89 13.83 -17.77
N ALA A 324 12.54 13.37 -18.97
CA ALA A 324 12.11 14.24 -20.06
C ALA A 324 10.79 14.98 -19.73
N ILE A 325 9.84 14.32 -19.07
CA ILE A 325 8.61 14.96 -18.58
C ILE A 325 8.94 16.06 -17.57
N LEU A 326 9.75 15.77 -16.55
CA LEU A 326 10.07 16.73 -15.50
C LEU A 326 10.86 17.94 -16.06
N ARG A 327 11.88 17.70 -16.90
CA ARG A 327 12.63 18.76 -17.57
C ARG A 327 11.73 19.59 -18.48
N GLY A 328 10.90 18.95 -19.30
CA GLY A 328 9.96 19.64 -20.17
C GLY A 328 8.96 20.49 -19.39
N ALA A 329 8.51 20.04 -18.22
CA ALA A 329 7.63 20.83 -17.35
C ALA A 329 8.35 22.06 -16.77
N ILE A 330 9.63 21.94 -16.43
CA ILE A 330 10.48 23.05 -15.93
C ILE A 330 10.75 24.05 -17.05
N ASP A 331 11.19 23.58 -18.21
CA ASP A 331 11.64 24.40 -19.35
C ASP A 331 10.49 24.90 -20.23
N GLY A 332 9.27 24.37 -20.04
CA GLY A 332 8.10 24.66 -20.87
C GLY A 332 8.07 23.93 -22.21
N ASP A 333 8.90 22.90 -22.39
CA ASP A 333 8.95 22.07 -23.61
C ASP A 333 7.85 21.01 -23.62
N HIS A 334 6.64 21.45 -24.01
CA HIS A 334 5.47 20.59 -24.11
C HIS A 334 5.62 19.49 -25.17
N ALA A 335 6.43 19.71 -26.22
CA ALA A 335 6.65 18.73 -27.27
C ALA A 335 7.50 17.55 -26.77
N ALA A 336 8.54 17.84 -25.98
CA ALA A 336 9.32 16.81 -25.30
C ALA A 336 8.46 16.02 -24.30
N MET A 337 7.62 16.71 -23.50
CA MET A 337 6.72 16.05 -22.56
C MET A 337 5.73 15.13 -23.27
N ASP A 338 5.12 15.58 -24.35
CA ASP A 338 4.15 14.81 -25.14
C ASP A 338 4.76 13.54 -25.73
N LYS A 339 5.96 13.65 -26.33
CA LYS A 339 6.71 12.49 -26.83
C LYS A 339 7.03 11.50 -25.73
N ALA A 340 7.49 11.99 -24.57
CA ALA A 340 7.83 11.14 -23.44
C ALA A 340 6.60 10.47 -22.82
N ALA A 341 5.49 11.19 -22.69
CA ALA A 341 4.22 10.66 -22.17
C ALA A 341 3.64 9.57 -23.07
N CYS A 342 3.72 9.76 -24.40
CA CYS A 342 3.36 8.74 -25.38
C CYS A 342 4.28 7.50 -25.27
N ALA A 343 5.60 7.71 -25.14
CA ALA A 343 6.56 6.61 -24.99
C ALA A 343 6.39 5.80 -23.68
N ILE A 344 5.92 6.44 -22.61
CA ILE A 344 5.56 5.75 -21.36
C ILE A 344 4.24 5.00 -21.52
N GLY A 345 3.36 5.40 -22.43
CA GLY A 345 2.04 4.81 -22.60
C GLY A 345 0.98 5.44 -21.71
N TYR A 346 1.08 6.75 -21.39
CA TYR A 346 -0.07 7.47 -20.83
C TYR A 346 -1.21 7.61 -21.83
N TYR A 347 -0.86 7.64 -23.11
CA TYR A 347 -1.75 7.69 -24.26
C TYR A 347 -0.97 7.30 -25.51
N ASP A 348 -1.68 7.11 -26.62
CA ASP A 348 -1.09 6.82 -27.93
C ASP A 348 -1.28 7.99 -28.92
N GLU A 349 -0.81 7.80 -30.16
CA GLU A 349 -0.95 8.80 -31.23
C GLU A 349 -2.39 9.05 -31.66
N GLN A 350 -3.30 8.09 -31.41
CA GLN A 350 -4.72 8.17 -31.78
C GLN A 350 -5.55 8.89 -30.73
N THR A 351 -5.01 9.05 -29.52
CA THR A 351 -5.66 9.73 -28.42
C THR A 351 -5.93 11.19 -28.77
N ALA A 352 -7.16 11.64 -28.53
CA ALA A 352 -7.61 12.99 -28.88
C ALA A 352 -6.72 14.07 -28.25
N ARG A 353 -6.42 15.13 -29.02
CA ARG A 353 -5.48 16.18 -28.63
C ARG A 353 -5.83 16.84 -27.29
N HIS A 354 -7.10 17.13 -27.05
CA HIS A 354 -7.54 17.74 -25.80
C HIS A 354 -7.29 16.85 -24.58
N HIS A 355 -7.39 15.51 -24.70
CA HIS A 355 -7.03 14.59 -23.62
C HIS A 355 -5.52 14.61 -23.35
N ARG A 356 -4.69 14.59 -24.41
CA ARG A 356 -3.23 14.69 -24.29
C ARG A 356 -2.83 15.98 -23.59
N ASP A 357 -3.41 17.10 -24.02
CA ASP A 357 -3.18 18.42 -23.43
C ASP A 357 -3.59 18.45 -21.94
N ALA A 358 -4.70 17.79 -21.57
CA ALA A 358 -5.14 17.70 -20.18
C ALA A 358 -4.19 16.86 -19.30
N VAL A 359 -3.70 15.71 -19.79
CA VAL A 359 -2.69 14.90 -19.09
C VAL A 359 -1.37 15.67 -18.94
N LEU A 360 -0.93 16.38 -19.98
CA LEU A 360 0.27 17.22 -19.92
C LEU A 360 0.10 18.38 -18.93
N ALA A 361 -1.06 19.02 -18.91
CA ALA A 361 -1.38 20.06 -17.92
C ALA A 361 -1.29 19.53 -16.49
N MET A 362 -1.75 18.30 -16.23
CA MET A 362 -1.57 17.65 -14.92
C MET A 362 -0.10 17.41 -14.58
N PHE A 363 0.75 17.02 -15.54
CA PHE A 363 2.19 16.89 -15.29
C PHE A 363 2.84 18.23 -14.96
N VAL A 364 2.47 19.31 -15.68
CA VAL A 364 2.93 20.66 -15.37
C VAL A 364 2.50 21.07 -13.95
N GLN A 365 1.25 20.81 -13.58
CA GLN A 365 0.74 21.07 -12.22
C GLN A 365 1.53 20.26 -11.17
N ALA A 366 1.72 18.96 -11.37
CA ALA A 366 2.47 18.12 -10.45
C ALA A 366 3.93 18.57 -10.28
N CYS A 367 4.51 19.20 -11.30
CA CYS A 367 5.86 19.77 -11.26
C CYS A 367 5.93 21.20 -10.71
N GLU A 368 4.82 21.77 -10.23
CA GLU A 368 4.80 23.13 -9.68
C GLU A 368 5.88 23.38 -8.60
N PRO A 369 6.11 22.49 -7.61
CA PRO A 369 7.16 22.70 -6.61
C PRO A 369 8.59 22.75 -7.19
N LEU A 370 8.83 22.11 -8.34
CA LEU A 370 10.13 22.13 -9.03
C LEU A 370 10.40 23.45 -9.76
N ARG A 371 9.35 24.24 -10.00
CA ARG A 371 9.40 25.48 -10.79
C ARG A 371 9.41 26.75 -9.95
N ILE A 372 9.30 26.61 -8.63
CA ILE A 372 9.36 27.74 -7.70
C ILE A 372 10.81 27.89 -7.22
N ASP A 373 11.33 29.12 -7.34
CA ASP A 373 12.62 29.47 -6.77
C ASP A 373 12.50 29.61 -5.24
N GLY A 374 13.18 28.73 -4.51
CA GLY A 374 13.20 28.72 -3.06
C GLY A 374 12.15 27.78 -2.44
N PRO A 375 11.87 27.91 -1.14
CA PRO A 375 10.99 26.98 -0.43
C PRO A 375 9.53 27.04 -0.93
N TYR A 376 9.01 25.91 -1.39
CA TYR A 376 7.59 25.71 -1.68
C TYR A 376 6.85 25.35 -0.38
N ASP A 377 5.83 26.13 -0.02
CA ASP A 377 5.01 25.89 1.19
C ASP A 377 3.89 24.89 0.87
N PHE A 378 4.13 23.62 1.20
CA PHE A 378 3.13 22.57 1.01
C PHE A 378 1.92 22.73 1.94
N GLY A 379 2.09 23.38 3.10
CA GLY A 379 1.02 23.60 4.08
C GLY A 379 -0.05 24.59 3.62
N GLN A 380 0.32 25.51 2.72
CA GLN A 380 -0.58 26.49 2.12
C GLN A 380 -0.97 26.15 0.67
N SER A 381 -0.46 25.04 0.14
CA SER A 381 -0.71 24.63 -1.24
C SER A 381 -2.07 23.95 -1.41
N ASP A 382 -2.77 24.30 -2.49
CA ASP A 382 -3.96 23.60 -2.97
C ASP A 382 -3.64 22.50 -4.00
N LEU A 383 -2.36 22.26 -4.29
CA LEU A 383 -1.89 21.36 -5.34
C LEU A 383 -2.46 19.94 -5.23
N PRO A 384 -2.49 19.28 -4.05
CA PRO A 384 -3.06 17.94 -3.95
C PRO A 384 -4.54 17.89 -4.35
N SER A 385 -5.31 18.93 -4.02
CA SER A 385 -6.71 19.04 -4.42
C SER A 385 -6.83 19.28 -5.93
N ARG A 386 -6.02 20.16 -6.51
CA ARG A 386 -6.03 20.41 -7.96
C ARG A 386 -5.70 19.15 -8.76
N ILE A 387 -4.69 18.38 -8.37
CA ILE A 387 -4.31 17.13 -9.04
C ILE A 387 -5.45 16.10 -8.95
N ARG A 388 -6.06 15.94 -7.77
CA ARG A 388 -7.20 15.03 -7.58
C ARG A 388 -8.39 15.44 -8.45
N ASP A 389 -8.74 16.71 -8.45
CA ASP A 389 -9.90 17.23 -9.17
C ASP A 389 -9.68 17.12 -10.70
N ALA A 390 -8.46 17.37 -11.18
CA ALA A 390 -8.07 17.14 -12.58
C ALA A 390 -8.13 15.65 -12.97
N GLY A 391 -7.65 14.75 -12.10
CA GLY A 391 -7.77 13.30 -12.32
C GLY A 391 -9.22 12.81 -12.38
N LEU A 392 -10.10 13.34 -11.51
CA LEU A 392 -11.53 13.05 -11.52
C LEU A 392 -12.23 13.59 -12.77
N ALA A 393 -11.80 14.74 -13.29
CA ALA A 393 -12.32 15.30 -14.54
C ALA A 393 -11.99 14.39 -15.73
N LEU A 394 -10.72 13.97 -15.86
CA LEU A 394 -10.28 13.02 -16.89
C LEU A 394 -11.03 11.69 -16.81
N GLY A 395 -11.22 11.14 -15.61
CA GLY A 395 -11.89 9.85 -15.43
C GLY A 395 -13.40 9.85 -15.75
N ARG A 396 -14.04 11.01 -15.89
CA ARG A 396 -15.47 11.12 -16.23
C ARG A 396 -15.74 11.12 -17.73
N GLU A 397 -14.72 11.31 -18.56
CA GLU A 397 -14.84 11.33 -20.01
C GLU A 397 -14.90 9.88 -20.53
N ARG A 398 -16.07 9.49 -21.08
CA ARG A 398 -16.37 8.10 -21.47
C ARG A 398 -15.42 7.52 -22.52
N ASP A 399 -14.75 8.38 -23.29
CA ASP A 399 -13.79 8.01 -24.33
C ASP A 399 -12.34 7.95 -23.82
N PHE A 400 -12.12 8.24 -22.54
CA PHE A 400 -10.81 8.21 -21.89
C PHE A 400 -10.73 7.01 -20.91
N TRP A 401 -10.38 5.84 -21.44
CA TRP A 401 -9.91 4.73 -20.62
C TRP A 401 -8.68 4.07 -21.24
N HIS A 402 -7.53 4.73 -21.10
CA HIS A 402 -6.24 4.06 -21.19
C HIS A 402 -5.60 4.08 -19.79
N THR A 403 -5.57 2.93 -19.13
CA THR A 403 -4.86 2.78 -17.87
C THR A 403 -3.36 2.85 -18.18
N PRO A 404 -2.62 3.85 -17.68
CA PRO A 404 -1.18 3.91 -17.91
C PRO A 404 -0.52 2.67 -17.28
N PRO A 405 0.71 2.32 -17.69
CA PRO A 405 1.38 1.14 -17.15
C PRO A 405 1.46 1.20 -15.62
N ALA A 406 1.44 0.01 -15.00
CA ALA A 406 1.43 -0.11 -13.55
C ALA A 406 2.55 0.72 -12.87
N ASP A 407 3.74 0.74 -13.46
CA ASP A 407 4.88 1.51 -12.92
C ASP A 407 4.60 3.02 -12.88
N ALA A 408 3.98 3.58 -13.91
CA ALA A 408 3.55 4.98 -13.91
C ALA A 408 2.54 5.28 -12.79
N LEU A 409 1.57 4.39 -12.56
CA LEU A 409 0.58 4.53 -11.49
C LEU A 409 1.23 4.48 -10.11
N PHE A 410 2.11 3.50 -9.87
CA PHE A 410 2.80 3.33 -8.61
C PHE A 410 3.71 4.51 -8.28
N LEU A 411 4.43 5.05 -9.27
CA LEU A 411 5.24 6.26 -9.09
C LEU A 411 4.39 7.47 -8.72
N HIS A 412 3.30 7.71 -9.44
CA HIS A 412 2.37 8.82 -9.15
C HIS A 412 1.76 8.71 -7.76
N ARG A 413 1.42 7.50 -7.33
CA ARG A 413 0.90 7.24 -6.00
C ARG A 413 1.92 7.59 -4.92
N LYS A 414 3.19 7.20 -5.11
CA LYS A 414 4.27 7.56 -4.20
C LYS A 414 4.47 9.08 -4.15
N LEU A 415 4.59 9.74 -5.30
CA LEU A 415 4.76 11.19 -5.40
C LEU A 415 3.62 11.93 -4.68
N GLY A 416 2.37 11.57 -5.00
CA GLY A 416 1.18 12.14 -4.37
C GLY A 416 1.15 11.90 -2.86
N GLY A 417 1.51 10.70 -2.40
CA GLY A 417 1.63 10.36 -0.99
C GLY A 417 2.63 11.26 -0.26
N ILE A 418 3.84 11.44 -0.80
CA ILE A 418 4.87 12.30 -0.20
C ILE A 418 4.43 13.77 -0.19
N TYR A 419 3.78 14.27 -1.25
CA TYR A 419 3.26 15.65 -1.28
C TYR A 419 2.13 15.86 -0.26
N LEU A 420 1.23 14.89 -0.10
CA LEU A 420 0.19 14.91 0.93
C LEU A 420 0.79 14.89 2.33
N LEU A 421 1.85 14.12 2.57
CA LEU A 421 2.55 14.13 3.85
C LEU A 421 3.21 15.48 4.11
N ALA A 422 3.90 16.05 3.12
CA ALA A 422 4.52 17.38 3.23
C ALA A 422 3.48 18.46 3.54
N ALA A 423 2.32 18.40 2.89
CA ALA A 423 1.19 19.30 3.15
C ALA A 423 0.64 19.13 4.57
N ARG A 424 0.44 17.88 5.00
CA ARG A 424 -0.01 17.56 6.38
C ARG A 424 0.98 18.04 7.44
N LEU A 425 2.27 17.94 7.17
CA LEU A 425 3.32 18.46 8.05
C LEU A 425 3.45 19.98 7.99
N GLY A 426 2.78 20.67 7.06
CA GLY A 426 2.97 22.09 6.83
C GLY A 426 4.42 22.43 6.49
N ALA A 427 5.08 21.55 5.72
CA ALA A 427 6.50 21.65 5.42
C ALA A 427 6.77 22.64 4.28
N ARG A 428 7.95 23.26 4.34
CA ARG A 428 8.51 24.17 3.34
C ARG A 428 9.78 23.56 2.80
N VAL A 429 9.80 23.27 1.50
CA VAL A 429 10.92 22.55 0.87
C VAL A 429 11.30 23.23 -0.43
N ASP A 430 12.59 23.54 -0.61
CA ASP A 430 13.13 23.98 -1.89
C ASP A 430 13.33 22.75 -2.79
N VAL A 431 12.23 22.31 -3.43
CA VAL A 431 12.21 21.10 -4.26
C VAL A 431 13.06 21.32 -5.52
N ALA A 432 13.09 22.54 -6.06
CA ALA A 432 13.99 22.92 -7.14
C ALA A 432 15.45 22.66 -6.75
N ALA A 433 15.88 23.04 -5.53
CA ALA A 433 17.22 22.75 -5.02
C ALA A 433 17.53 21.26 -4.96
N LEU A 434 16.59 20.45 -4.48
CA LEU A 434 16.79 19.00 -4.40
C LEU A 434 16.94 18.36 -5.78
N ALA A 435 16.24 18.89 -6.78
CA ALA A 435 16.33 18.41 -8.15
C ALA A 435 17.59 18.89 -8.88
N ARG A 436 18.20 20.01 -8.45
CA ARG A 436 19.46 20.52 -9.03
C ARG A 436 20.58 19.48 -8.81
N GLY A 437 21.11 18.95 -9.91
CA GLY A 437 22.17 17.93 -9.90
C GLY A 437 21.65 16.49 -10.05
N ILE A 438 20.38 16.25 -9.75
CA ILE A 438 19.72 14.96 -10.05
C ILE A 438 19.13 14.99 -11.45
N LEU A 439 18.44 16.08 -11.83
CA LEU A 439 17.61 16.17 -13.03
C LEU A 439 18.33 16.42 -14.34
#